data_AF-W7WBJ7-F1
#
_entry.id   AF-W7WBJ7-F1
#
_cell.length_a   1.000
_cell.length_b   1.000
_cell.length_c   1.000
_cell.angle_alpha   90.00
_cell.angle_beta   90.00
_cell.angle_gamma   90.00
#
_symmetry.space_group_name_H-M   'P 1'
#
loop_
_entity.id
_entity.type
_entity.pdbx_description
1 polymer ?
#
loop_
_entity_poly.entity_id
_entity_poly.type
_entity_poly.pdbx_seq_one_letter_code
_entity_poly.pdbx_strand_id
1 'polypeptide(L)' 'MQWRQQVLLARALSLAARGTPMGQIASELGYASPSAFSAMVRRSVGAPPSRFFASA' A
#
# COMPACT_ATOMS: atom_id res chain seq x y z
N MET A 1 17.76 -0.78 2.87
CA MET A 1 16.57 -1.66 2.80
C MET A 1 15.48 -1.12 1.86
N GLN A 2 15.86 -0.49 0.74
CA GLN A 2 14.89 0.14 -0.19
C GLN A 2 14.13 -0.91 -1.03
N TRP A 3 14.82 -1.99 -1.42
CA TRP A 3 14.29 -3.00 -2.34
C TRP A 3 13.06 -3.74 -1.79
N ARG A 4 13.01 -4.02 -0.48
CA ARG A 4 11.85 -4.68 0.14
C ARG A 4 10.60 -3.80 0.08
N GLN A 5 10.76 -2.49 0.28
CA GLN A 5 9.66 -1.53 0.16
C GLN A 5 9.20 -1.40 -1.30
N GLN A 6 10.13 -1.44 -2.26
CA GLN A 6 9.79 -1.43 -3.69
C GLN A 6 8.99 -2.67 -4.09
N VAL A 7 9.36 -3.87 -3.61
CA VAL A 7 8.60 -5.11 -3.85
C VAL A 7 7.21 -5.05 -3.22
N LEU A 8 7.11 -4.58 -1.97
CA LEU A 8 5.83 -4.42 -1.29
C LEU A 8 4.93 -3.41 -2.02
N LEU A 9 5.49 -2.31 -2.50
CA LEU A 9 4.77 -1.29 -3.25
C LEU A 9 4.28 -1.84 -4.60
N ALA A 10 5.12 -2.56 -5.35
CA ALA A 10 4.73 -3.19 -6.60
C ALA A 10 3.57 -4.18 -6.39
N ARG A 11 3.66 -5.03 -5.36
CA ARG A 11 2.58 -5.96 -5.01
C ARG A 11 1.30 -5.20 -4.67
N ALA A 12 1.39 -4.17 -3.83
CA ALA A 12 0.25 -3.35 -3.44
C ALA A 12 -0.45 -2.70 -4.64
N LEU A 13 0.31 -2.10 -5.55
CA LEU A 13 -0.22 -1.49 -6.78
C LEU A 13 -0.94 -2.52 -7.66
N SER A 14 -0.40 -3.73 -7.78
CA SER A 14 -1.08 -4.82 -8.48
C SER A 14 -2.40 -5.21 -7.81
N LEU A 15 -2.48 -5.18 -6.46
CA LEU A 15 -3.74 -5.43 -5.75
C LEU A 15 -4.74 -4.27 -5.94
N ALA A 16 -4.25 -3.04 -5.98
CA ALA A 16 -5.09 -1.86 -6.21
C ALA A 16 -5.69 -1.86 -7.62
N ALA A 17 -4.90 -2.23 -8.63
CA ALA A 17 -5.33 -2.30 -10.03
C ALA A 17 -6.47 -3.30 -10.27
N ARG A 18 -6.58 -4.35 -9.44
CA ARG A 18 -7.72 -5.29 -9.45
C ARG A 18 -8.91 -4.84 -8.58
N GLY A 19 -8.91 -3.59 -8.11
CA GLY A 19 -9.97 -3.03 -7.29
C GLY A 19 -9.96 -3.50 -5.83
N THR A 20 -8.85 -4.03 -5.31
CA THR A 20 -8.80 -4.43 -3.89
C THR A 20 -8.78 -3.19 -2.99
N PRO A 21 -9.67 -3.12 -1.99
CA PRO A 21 -9.70 -2.01 -1.04
C PRO A 21 -8.40 -1.91 -0.22
N MET A 22 -7.98 -0.68 0.08
CA MET A 22 -6.72 -0.42 0.78
C MET A 22 -6.59 -1.18 2.12
N GLY A 23 -7.69 -1.35 2.86
CA GLY A 23 -7.68 -2.10 4.11
C GLY A 23 -7.34 -3.58 3.93
N GLN A 24 -7.86 -4.21 2.87
CA GLN A 24 -7.55 -5.60 2.54
C GLN A 24 -6.12 -5.75 2.03
N ILE A 25 -5.61 -4.77 1.27
CA ILE A 25 -4.20 -4.72 0.84
C ILE A 25 -3.27 -4.68 2.06
N ALA A 26 -3.59 -3.88 3.08
CA ALA A 26 -2.80 -3.81 4.30
C ALA A 26 -2.71 -5.17 5.02
N SER A 27 -3.84 -5.86 5.19
CA SER A 27 -3.87 -7.20 5.79
C SER A 27 -3.10 -8.24 4.96
N GLU A 28 -3.28 -8.25 3.63
CA GLU A 28 -2.58 -9.15 2.69
C GLU A 28 -1.05 -9.01 2.70
N LEU A 29 -0.57 -7.81 3.07
CA LEU A 29 0.86 -7.49 3.17
C LEU A 29 1.40 -7.62 4.61
N GLY A 30 0.57 -8.03 5.57
CA GLY A 30 0.94 -8.25 6.96
C GLY A 30 1.06 -6.99 7.80
N TYR A 31 0.41 -5.89 7.41
CA TYR A 31 0.34 -4.68 8.22
C TYR A 31 -0.74 -4.80 9.28
N ALA A 32 -0.44 -4.34 10.50
CA ALA A 32 -1.38 -4.33 11.61
C ALA A 32 -2.58 -3.39 11.40
N SER A 33 -2.47 -2.38 10.52
CA SER A 33 -3.56 -1.47 10.21
C SER A 33 -3.40 -0.80 8.82
N PRO A 34 -4.51 -0.32 8.22
CA PRO A 34 -4.47 0.47 7.00
C PRO A 34 -3.60 1.75 7.14
N SER A 35 -3.60 2.37 8.32
CA SER A 35 -2.79 3.57 8.61
C SER A 35 -1.29 3.28 8.61
N ALA A 36 -0.86 2.12 9.11
CA ALA A 36 0.55 1.71 9.05
C ALA A 36 1.01 1.50 7.60
N PHE A 37 0.16 0.89 6.78
CA PHE A 37 0.39 0.76 5.34
C PHE A 37 0.42 2.13 4.64
N SER A 38 -0.54 3.02 4.91
CA SER A 38 -0.57 4.41 4.42
C SER A 38 0.72 5.17 4.69
N ALA A 39 1.25 5.06 5.91
CA ALA A 39 2.51 5.71 6.29
C ALA A 39 3.70 5.15 5.49
N MET A 40 3.75 3.82 5.29
CA MET A 40 4.78 3.18 4.47
C MET A 40 4.71 3.63 3.01
N VAL A 41 3.51 3.66 2.42
CA VAL A 41 3.31 4.12 1.03
C VAL A 41 3.77 5.56 0.90
N ARG A 42 3.29 6.47 1.76
CA ARG A 42 3.66 7.89 1.71
C ARG A 42 5.17 8.09 1.82
N ARG A 43 5.85 7.32 2.69
CA ARG A 43 7.31 7.34 2.80
C ARG A 43 8.02 6.82 1.54
N SER A 44 7.41 5.87 0.83
CA SER A 44 8.01 5.23 -0.35
C SER A 44 7.81 6.03 -1.65
N VAL A 45 6.67 6.70 -1.81
CA VAL A 45 6.32 7.43 -3.05
C VAL A 45 6.26 8.95 -2.90
N GLY A 46 6.37 9.47 -1.68
CA GLY A 46 6.32 10.92 -1.40
C GLY A 46 4.95 11.58 -1.58
N ALA A 47 3.90 10.80 -1.87
CA ALA A 47 2.56 11.28 -2.17
C ALA A 47 1.50 10.57 -1.30
N PRO A 48 0.31 11.18 -1.14
CA PRO A 48 -0.78 10.56 -0.37
C PRO A 48 -1.23 9.22 -1.00
N PRO A 49 -1.48 8.18 -0.19
CA PRO A 49 -1.89 6.87 -0.70
C PRO A 49 -3.22 6.90 -1.46
N SER A 50 -4.13 7.82 -1.15
CA SER A 50 -5.42 7.99 -1.85
C SER A 50 -5.27 8.26 -3.35
N ARG A 51 -4.08 8.69 -3.82
CA ARG A 51 -3.80 8.87 -5.25
C ARG A 51 -3.58 7.53 -5.98
N PHE A 52 -3.26 6.46 -5.25
CA PHE A 52 -2.91 5.15 -5.80
C PHE A 52 -3.87 4.04 -5.33
N PHE A 53 -4.48 4.22 -4.16
CA PHE A 53 -5.31 3.24 -3.50
C PHE A 53 -6.68 3.85 -3.24
N ALA A 54 -7.73 3.18 -3.70
CA ALA A 54 -9.08 3.54 -3.31
C ALA A 54 -9.25 3.31 -1.81
N SER A 55 -9.76 4.30 -1.10
CA SER A 55 -10.30 4.10 0.24
C SER A 55 -11.43 3.08 0.14
N ALA A 56 -11.31 2.00 0.90
CA ALA A 56 -12.36 1.01 1.05
C ALA A 56 -13.64 1.66 1.58
#